data_AF-A0A177EFJ7-F1
#
_entry.id   AF-A0A177EFJ7-F1
#
_cell.length_a   1.000
_cell.length_b   1.000
_cell.length_c   1.000
_cell.angle_alpha   90.00
_cell.angle_beta   90.00
_cell.angle_gamma   90.00
#
_symmetry.space_group_name_H-M   'P 1'
#
loop_
_entity.id
_entity.type
_entity.pdbx_description
1 polymer ?
#
loop_
_entity_poly.entity_id
_entity_poly.type
_entity_poly.pdbx_seq_one_letter_code
_entity_poly.pdbx_strand_id
1 'polypeptide(L)'
;MNSVQSRKRKLHSDEDVKKQEIIKYGVKPGECSYCSARLRITNTFGCKCKRIFCAKHRYSDEHRCSYDYKTENMIRLEKENPKIVPSRISNA
;
A
#
# COMPACT_ATOMS: atom_id res chain seq x y z
N MET A 1 27.05 26.35 34.35
CA MET A 1 26.83 24.90 34.13
C MET A 1 25.39 24.73 33.63
N ASN A 2 25.17 24.89 32.32
CA ASN A 2 23.83 24.86 31.75
C ASN A 2 23.49 23.42 31.36
N SER A 3 22.65 22.80 32.20
CA SER A 3 22.14 21.45 32.06
C SER A 3 21.41 21.31 30.72
N VAL A 4 22.01 20.57 29.79
CA VAL A 4 21.42 20.25 28.49
C VAL A 4 20.22 19.34 28.77
N GLN A 5 19.01 19.92 28.78
CA GLN A 5 17.77 19.16 28.89
C GLN A 5 17.62 18.28 27.66
N SER A 6 17.95 17.00 27.83
CA SER A 6 17.79 15.94 26.84
C SER A 6 16.35 15.90 26.33
N ARG A 7 16.15 16.31 25.07
CA ARG A 7 14.87 16.15 24.37
C ARG A 7 14.60 14.67 24.16
N LYS A 8 13.82 14.05 25.06
CA LYS A 8 13.31 12.68 24.86
C LYS A 8 12.46 12.66 23.58
N ARG A 9 12.90 11.95 22.54
CA ARG A 9 12.07 11.62 21.37
C ARG A 9 10.87 10.81 21.88
N LYS A 10 9.63 11.31 21.69
CA LYS A 10 8.42 10.54 21.99
C LYS A 10 8.40 9.32 21.07
N LEU A 11 8.66 8.14 21.63
CA LEU A 11 8.33 6.86 21.01
C LEU A 11 6.80 6.76 21.04
N HIS A 12 6.15 7.01 19.92
CA HIS A 12 4.72 6.70 19.78
C HIS A 12 4.58 5.18 19.86
N SER A 13 3.68 4.68 20.72
CA SER A 13 3.53 3.24 20.92
C SER A 13 2.94 2.58 19.66
N ASP A 14 3.25 1.29 19.45
CA ASP A 14 2.74 0.54 18.28
C ASP A 14 1.20 0.52 18.21
N GLU A 15 0.53 0.58 19.38
CA GLU A 15 -0.91 0.71 19.52
C GLU A 15 -1.44 2.08 19.03
N ASP A 16 -0.73 3.17 19.33
CA ASP A 16 -1.10 4.52 18.89
C ASP A 16 -0.99 4.68 17.37
N VAL A 17 0.06 4.09 16.77
CA VAL A 17 0.27 4.07 15.32
C VAL A 17 -0.87 3.31 14.63
N LYS A 18 -1.24 2.14 15.17
CA LYS A 18 -2.32 1.30 14.62
C LYS A 18 -3.68 2.00 14.68
N LYS A 19 -3.95 2.74 15.76
CA LYS A 19 -5.18 3.53 15.93
C LYS A 19 -5.27 4.67 14.92
N GLN A 20 -4.16 5.36 14.65
CA GLN A 20 -4.09 6.42 13.64
C GLN A 20 -4.32 5.89 12.23
N GLU A 21 -3.80 4.71 11.90
CA GLU A 21 -4.02 4.10 10.57
C GLU A 21 -5.48 3.67 10.37
N ILE A 22 -6.15 3.12 11.40
CA ILE A 22 -7.58 2.75 11.35
C ILE A 22 -8.45 3.98 11.05
N ILE A 23 -8.19 5.10 11.72
CA ILE A 23 -8.94 6.35 11.53
C ILE A 23 -8.72 6.90 10.11
N LYS A 24 -7.50 6.80 9.58
CA LYS A 24 -7.14 7.34 8.27
C LYS A 24 -7.84 6.64 7.09
N TYR A 25 -8.03 5.31 7.18
CA TYR A 25 -8.63 4.53 6.08
C TYR A 25 -10.05 4.05 6.37
N GLY A 26 -10.61 4.35 7.54
CA GLY A 26 -11.97 3.99 7.94
C GLY A 26 -12.22 2.48 8.02
N VAL A 27 -11.17 1.69 8.22
CA VAL A 27 -11.24 0.22 8.13
C VAL A 27 -11.66 -0.35 9.47
N LYS A 28 -12.83 -0.98 9.53
CA LYS A 28 -13.21 -1.80 10.68
C LYS A 28 -12.45 -3.13 10.61
N PRO A 29 -11.70 -3.51 11.67
CA PRO A 29 -10.97 -4.78 11.66
C PRO A 29 -11.95 -5.96 11.60
N GLY A 30 -11.67 -6.92 10.71
CA GLY A 30 -12.48 -8.13 10.57
C GLY A 30 -13.74 -7.99 9.70
N GLU A 31 -13.90 -6.90 8.96
CA GLU A 31 -15.02 -6.71 8.02
C GLU A 31 -14.51 -6.30 6.63
N CYS A 32 -15.26 -6.68 5.60
CA CYS A 32 -14.99 -6.25 4.22
C CYS A 32 -15.24 -4.75 4.07
N SER A 33 -14.28 -4.02 3.53
CA SER A 33 -14.39 -2.56 3.38
C SER A 33 -15.36 -2.12 2.28
N TYR A 34 -15.84 -3.05 1.44
CA TYR A 34 -16.79 -2.76 0.36
C TYR A 34 -18.22 -3.20 0.68
N CYS A 35 -18.40 -4.44 1.17
CA CYS A 35 -19.74 -4.99 1.47
C CYS A 35 -20.05 -5.16 2.96
N SER A 36 -19.14 -4.76 3.86
CA SER A 36 -19.26 -4.88 5.33
C SER A 36 -19.52 -6.30 5.84
N ALA A 37 -19.31 -7.32 5.02
CA ALA A 37 -19.39 -8.71 5.45
C ALA A 37 -18.29 -9.03 6.48
N ARG A 38 -18.65 -9.71 7.57
CA ARG A 38 -17.69 -10.17 8.58
C ARG A 38 -16.76 -11.22 7.97
N LEU A 39 -15.46 -11.03 8.17
CA LEU A 39 -14.40 -11.86 7.62
C LEU A 39 -13.93 -12.88 8.65
N ARG A 40 -13.64 -14.09 8.18
CA ARG A 40 -12.91 -15.10 8.94
C ARG A 40 -11.40 -14.90 8.73
N ILE A 41 -10.58 -15.32 9.68
CA ILE A 41 -9.11 -15.21 9.62
C ILE A 41 -8.54 -15.84 8.34
N THR A 42 -9.15 -16.91 7.84
CA THR A 42 -8.73 -17.58 6.60
C THR A 42 -9.15 -16.84 5.31
N ASN A 43 -10.12 -15.93 5.38
CA ASN A 43 -10.77 -15.30 4.23
C ASN A 43 -10.63 -13.77 4.26
N THR A 44 -9.52 -13.28 4.81
CA THR A 44 -9.14 -11.86 4.84
C THR A 44 -8.07 -11.60 3.79
N PHE A 45 -8.37 -10.74 2.81
CA PHE A 45 -7.43 -10.30 1.79
C PHE A 45 -7.11 -8.82 1.91
N GLY A 46 -5.83 -8.48 1.96
CA GLY A 46 -5.37 -7.09 1.90
C GLY A 46 -5.20 -6.60 0.48
N CYS A 47 -5.61 -5.35 0.21
CA CYS A 47 -5.33 -4.66 -1.05
C CYS A 47 -4.25 -3.58 -0.88
N LYS A 48 -3.62 -3.16 -1.99
CA LYS A 48 -2.66 -2.04 -2.03
C LYS A 48 -3.25 -0.71 -1.55
N CYS A 49 -4.57 -0.53 -1.64
CA CYS A 49 -5.27 0.61 -1.06
C CYS A 49 -5.38 0.57 0.47
N LYS A 50 -4.70 -0.37 1.15
CA LYS A 50 -4.63 -0.54 2.61
C LYS A 50 -5.97 -0.86 3.28
N ARG A 51 -6.90 -1.43 2.51
CA ARG A 51 -8.20 -1.93 2.98
C ARG A 51 -8.24 -3.46 2.94
N ILE A 52 -9.13 -4.04 3.74
CA ILE A 52 -9.33 -5.50 3.86
C ILE A 52 -10.66 -5.89 3.22
N PHE A 53 -10.68 -7.01 2.50
CA PHE A 53 -11.82 -7.48 1.72
C PHE A 53 -12.06 -8.99 1.88
N CYS A 54 -13.27 -9.44 1.52
CA CYS A 54 -13.61 -10.86 1.38
C CYS A 54 -13.15 -11.41 0.02
N ALA A 55 -13.21 -12.73 -0.18
CA ALA A 55 -12.87 -13.39 -1.45
C ALA A 55 -13.52 -12.78 -2.71
N LYS A 56 -14.75 -12.26 -2.59
CA LYS A 56 -15.53 -11.68 -3.72
C LYS A 56 -15.20 -10.23 -4.05
N HIS A 57 -14.43 -9.56 -3.20
CA HIS A 57 -14.00 -8.17 -3.41
C HIS A 57 -12.49 -8.06 -3.30
N ARG A 58 -11.80 -9.18 -3.55
CA ARG A 58 -10.35 -9.29 -3.41
C ARG A 58 -9.65 -8.49 -4.49
N TYR A 59 -10.20 -8.49 -5.70
CA TYR A 59 -9.60 -7.87 -6.86
C TYR A 59 -9.95 -6.38 -6.93
N SER A 60 -9.07 -5.58 -7.55
CA SER A 60 -9.13 -4.11 -7.52
C SER A 60 -10.33 -3.52 -8.28
N ASP A 61 -10.83 -4.24 -9.26
CA ASP A 61 -12.03 -3.98 -10.04
C ASP A 61 -13.31 -4.16 -9.22
N GLU A 62 -13.34 -5.11 -8.30
CA GLU A 62 -14.53 -5.45 -7.51
C GLU A 62 -14.85 -4.44 -6.40
N HIS A 63 -13.90 -3.61 -5.96
CA HIS A 63 -14.07 -2.72 -4.79
C HIS A 63 -13.79 -1.24 -5.02
N ARG A 64 -13.79 -0.77 -6.28
CA ARG A 64 -13.44 0.62 -6.64
C ARG A 64 -12.13 1.06 -5.98
N CYS A 65 -11.07 0.29 -6.22
CA CYS A 65 -9.77 0.54 -5.62
C CYS A 65 -9.27 1.96 -5.94
N SER A 66 -8.86 2.71 -4.92
CA SER A 66 -8.31 4.07 -5.06
C SER A 66 -6.80 4.08 -5.32
N TYR A 67 -6.19 2.91 -5.49
CA TYR A 67 -4.75 2.79 -5.73
C TYR A 67 -4.46 2.90 -7.22
N ASP A 68 -3.52 3.77 -7.58
CA ASP A 68 -3.14 3.98 -8.98
C ASP A 68 -2.08 2.97 -9.43
N TYR A 69 -2.55 1.83 -9.93
CA TYR A 69 -1.70 0.80 -10.50
C TYR A 69 -1.01 1.26 -11.79
N LYS A 70 -1.58 2.23 -12.52
CA LYS A 70 -1.05 2.62 -13.83
C LYS A 70 0.29 3.33 -13.65
N THR A 71 0.34 4.33 -12.77
CA THR A 71 1.57 5.08 -12.54
C THR A 71 2.67 4.21 -11.92
N GLU A 72 2.34 3.34 -10.95
CA GLU A 72 3.30 2.39 -10.39
C GLU A 72 3.89 1.48 -11.48
N ASN A 73 3.04 0.91 -12.33
CA ASN A 73 3.47 0.02 -13.39
C ASN A 73 4.30 0.75 -14.45
N MET A 74 3.95 2.00 -14.80
CA MET A 74 4.73 2.81 -15.74
C MET A 74 6.15 3.05 -15.22
N ILE A 75 6.29 3.49 -13.97
CA ILE A 75 7.61 3.71 -13.35
C ILE A 75 8.42 2.41 -13.31
N ARG A 76 7.77 1.29 -13.01
CA ARG A 76 8.42 -0.01 -13.00
C ARG A 76 8.90 -0.41 -14.39
N LEU A 77 8.06 -0.27 -15.40
CA LEU A 77 8.39 -0.58 -16.79
C LEU A 77 9.52 0.32 -17.31
N GLU A 78 9.49 1.62 -17.02
CA GLU A 78 10.57 2.55 -17.40
C GLU A 78 11.92 2.14 -16.80
N LYS A 79 11.92 1.63 -15.57
CA LYS A 79 13.12 1.15 -14.90
C LYS A 79 13.62 -0.18 -15.47
N GLU A 80 12.71 -1.08 -15.81
CA GLU A 80 13.02 -2.43 -16.29
C GLU A 80 13.32 -2.47 -17.80
N ASN A 81 12.86 -1.48 -18.57
CA ASN A 81 13.04 -1.44 -20.02
C ASN A 81 14.52 -1.20 -20.39
N PRO A 82 15.22 -2.18 -21.00
CA PRO A 82 16.58 -1.97 -21.46
C PRO A 82 16.59 -0.96 -22.60
N LYS A 83 17.46 0.05 -22.50
CA LYS A 83 17.64 1.04 -23.58
C LYS A 83 18.38 0.37 -24.74
N ILE A 84 17.64 -0.07 -25.75
CA ILE A 84 18.21 -0.59 -26.99
C ILE A 84 18.76 0.61 -27.77
N VAL A 85 20.06 0.85 -27.66
CA VAL A 85 20.80 1.72 -28.57
C VAL A 85 21.19 0.88 -29.79
N PRO A 86 20.70 1.20 -31.00
CA PRO A 86 21.17 0.52 -32.20
C PRO A 86 22.65 0.88 -32.41
N SER A 87 23.54 -0.11 -32.28
CA SER A 87 24.83 -0.01 -32.96
C SER A 87 24.52 0.06 -34.45
N ARG A 88 24.93 1.15 -35.11
CA ARG A 88 24.83 1.23 -36.57
C ARG A 88 25.53 0.00 -37.14
N ILE A 89 24.76 -0.86 -37.79
CA ILE A 89 25.30 -1.98 -38.54
C ILE A 89 25.86 -1.36 -39.82
N SER A 90 27.17 -1.16 -39.90
CA SER A 90 27.83 -0.88 -41.17
C SER A 90 27.92 -2.20 -41.93
N ASN A 91 26.95 -2.45 -42.82
CA ASN A 91 27.08 -3.52 -43.79
C ASN A 91 28.24 -3.13 -44.73
N ALA A 92 29.35 -3.84 -44.59
CA ALA A 92 30.49 -3.81 -45.51
C ALA A 92 30.20 -4.72 -46.71
#